data_AF-A0A8J3HEZ3-F1
#
_entry.id   AF-A0A8J3HEZ3-F1
#
_cell.length_a   1.000
_cell.length_b   1.000
_cell.length_c   1.000
_cell.angle_alpha   90.00
_cell.angle_beta   90.00
_cell.angle_gamma   90.00
#
_symmetry.space_group_name_H-M   'P 1'
#
loop_
_entity.id
_entity.type
_entity.pdbx_description
1 polymer ?
#
loop_
_entity_poly.entity_id
_entity_poly.type
_entity_poly.pdbx_seq_one_letter_code
_entity_poly.pdbx_strand_id
1 'polypeptide(L)'
;MVVTRPGGRSARVRADVLAATRQALAEHGYGGLTVDRIAELAGVNKTTVYRRWTDLDGVLTELLTDLAARAVPIPDTGDLDADLHRLAGSIGGVLTDPSIAALMTGLVAAATRSPEAAATLRGFIHGRAAAGAEIFTRAAARGDIPADTDPVSAVEALVAPYYLRLLLTGEPLDPPLAARTAATVAVAARAGVFRAARPG
;
A
#
# COMPACT_ATOMS: atom_id res chain seq x y z
N MET A 1 5.73 -2.21 -43.27
CA MET A 1 5.47 -1.34 -42.11
C MET A 1 4.31 -1.94 -41.34
N VAL A 2 4.60 -2.73 -40.29
CA VAL A 2 3.59 -3.50 -39.55
C VAL A 2 2.93 -2.55 -38.55
N VAL A 3 1.64 -2.28 -38.74
CA VAL A 3 0.83 -1.49 -37.81
C VAL A 3 0.50 -2.36 -36.60
N THR A 4 1.14 -2.06 -35.47
CA THR A 4 0.81 -2.62 -34.15
C THR A 4 -0.62 -2.24 -33.77
N ARG A 5 -1.46 -3.25 -33.50
CA ARG A 5 -2.82 -3.03 -33.00
C ARG A 5 -2.73 -2.58 -31.53
N PRO A 6 -3.20 -1.36 -31.16
CA PRO A 6 -3.26 -0.99 -29.76
C PRO A 6 -4.34 -1.85 -29.08
N GLY A 7 -4.12 -2.27 -27.84
CA GLY A 7 -4.99 -3.19 -27.07
C GLY A 7 -6.39 -2.66 -26.71
N GLY A 8 -7.11 -2.03 -27.63
CA GLY A 8 -8.20 -1.08 -27.38
C GLY A 8 -9.47 -1.62 -26.70
N ARG A 9 -9.83 -2.90 -26.87
CA ARG A 9 -11.01 -3.47 -26.18
C ARG A 9 -10.65 -4.17 -24.87
N SER A 10 -9.57 -4.95 -24.87
CA SER A 10 -9.13 -5.72 -23.69
C SER A 10 -8.61 -4.79 -22.59
N ALA A 11 -7.82 -3.77 -22.94
CA ALA A 11 -7.32 -2.79 -21.98
C ALA A 11 -8.44 -1.90 -21.42
N ARG A 12 -9.45 -1.56 -22.23
CA ARG A 12 -10.62 -0.82 -21.76
C ARG A 12 -11.45 -1.62 -20.77
N VAL A 13 -11.78 -2.87 -21.10
CA VAL A 13 -12.47 -3.79 -20.16
C VAL A 13 -11.68 -3.95 -18.87
N ARG A 14 -10.35 -4.06 -18.94
CA ARG A 14 -9.50 -4.06 -17.74
C ARG A 14 -9.71 -2.79 -16.90
N ALA A 15 -9.58 -1.62 -17.52
CA ALA A 15 -9.73 -0.34 -16.83
C ALA A 15 -11.12 -0.17 -16.21
N ASP A 16 -12.17 -0.55 -16.93
CA ASP A 16 -13.57 -0.46 -16.49
C ASP A 16 -13.80 -1.38 -15.28
N VAL A 17 -13.30 -2.61 -15.31
CA VAL A 17 -13.40 -3.56 -14.18
C VAL A 17 -12.64 -3.04 -12.96
N LEU A 18 -11.39 -2.58 -13.11
CA LEU A 18 -10.63 -2.05 -11.97
C LEU A 18 -11.25 -0.77 -11.38
N ALA A 19 -11.86 0.08 -12.22
CA ALA A 19 -12.60 1.25 -11.77
C ALA A 19 -13.86 0.85 -10.99
N ALA A 20 -14.64 -0.10 -11.52
CA ALA A 20 -15.81 -0.66 -10.86
C ALA A 20 -15.46 -1.34 -9.52
N THR A 21 -14.32 -2.06 -9.45
CA THR A 21 -13.83 -2.63 -8.19
C THR A 21 -13.52 -1.56 -7.16
N ARG A 22 -12.82 -0.47 -7.54
CA ARG A 22 -12.56 0.65 -6.63
C ARG A 22 -13.84 1.31 -6.14
N GLN A 23 -14.81 1.52 -7.04
CA GLN A 23 -16.11 2.08 -6.68
C GLN A 23 -16.85 1.18 -5.69
N ALA A 24 -16.96 -0.12 -5.99
CA ALA A 24 -17.64 -1.07 -5.11
C ALA A 24 -16.96 -1.18 -3.74
N LEU A 25 -15.62 -1.14 -3.69
CA LEU A 25 -14.86 -1.10 -2.44
C LEU A 25 -15.16 0.15 -1.62
N ALA A 26 -15.26 1.32 -2.27
CA ALA A 26 -15.58 2.58 -1.60
C ALA A 26 -17.02 2.59 -1.05
N GLU A 27 -17.99 2.09 -1.82
CA GLU A 27 -19.42 2.16 -1.49
C GLU A 27 -19.89 1.06 -0.53
N HIS A 28 -19.26 -0.13 -0.59
CA HIS A 28 -19.75 -1.32 0.10
C HIS A 28 -18.70 -2.03 0.95
N GLY A 29 -17.45 -1.54 0.94
CA GLY A 29 -16.33 -2.21 1.58
C GLY A 29 -16.01 -3.58 0.95
N TYR A 30 -15.08 -4.30 1.56
CA TYR A 30 -14.69 -5.64 1.10
C TYR A 30 -15.82 -6.67 1.28
N GLY A 31 -16.58 -6.61 2.38
CA GLY A 31 -17.64 -7.58 2.67
C GLY A 31 -18.81 -7.55 1.67
N GLY A 32 -19.05 -6.41 1.01
CA GLY A 32 -20.07 -6.26 -0.04
C GLY A 32 -19.54 -6.45 -1.46
N LEU A 33 -18.26 -6.78 -1.64
CA LEU A 33 -17.64 -6.90 -2.95
C LEU A 33 -17.96 -8.25 -3.59
N THR A 34 -18.52 -8.24 -4.80
CA THR A 34 -18.82 -9.45 -5.57
C THR A 34 -18.48 -9.25 -7.05
N VAL A 35 -18.18 -10.34 -7.76
CA VAL A 35 -17.95 -10.32 -9.21
C VAL A 35 -19.20 -9.84 -9.96
N ASP A 36 -20.40 -10.17 -9.48
CA ASP A 36 -21.66 -9.71 -10.07
C ASP A 36 -21.77 -8.18 -10.01
N ARG A 37 -21.52 -7.59 -8.85
CA ARG A 37 -21.53 -6.13 -8.69
C ARG A 37 -20.46 -5.45 -9.52
N ILE A 38 -19.25 -6.01 -9.56
CA ILE A 38 -18.17 -5.47 -10.39
C ILE A 38 -18.57 -5.50 -11.86
N ALA A 39 -19.17 -6.60 -12.34
CA ALA A 39 -19.60 -6.73 -13.73
C ALA A 39 -20.71 -5.74 -14.09
N GLU A 40 -21.70 -5.57 -13.19
CA GLU A 40 -22.79 -4.59 -13.31
C GLU A 40 -22.25 -3.16 -13.42
N LEU A 41 -21.40 -2.74 -12.48
CA LEU A 41 -20.80 -1.39 -12.45
C LEU A 41 -19.87 -1.13 -13.64
N ALA A 42 -19.12 -2.15 -14.08
CA ALA A 42 -18.24 -2.04 -15.25
C ALA A 42 -18.99 -2.10 -16.58
N GLY A 43 -20.30 -2.41 -16.59
CA GLY A 43 -21.08 -2.58 -17.81
C GLY A 43 -20.61 -3.76 -18.67
N VAL A 44 -20.09 -4.82 -18.06
CA VAL A 44 -19.60 -6.02 -18.76
C VAL A 44 -20.32 -7.28 -18.29
N ASN A 45 -20.31 -8.33 -19.13
CA ASN A 45 -20.86 -9.62 -18.71
C ASN A 45 -19.94 -10.30 -17.68
N LYS A 46 -20.50 -10.98 -16.68
CA LYS A 46 -19.77 -11.76 -15.66
C LYS A 46 -18.72 -12.72 -16.26
N THR A 47 -19.05 -13.38 -17.36
CA THR A 47 -18.12 -14.28 -18.08
C THR A 47 -16.89 -13.55 -18.65
N THR A 48 -17.00 -12.25 -18.93
CA THR A 48 -15.87 -11.42 -19.37
C THR A 48 -14.91 -11.14 -18.22
N VAL A 49 -15.41 -11.01 -16.99
CA VAL A 49 -14.56 -10.91 -15.79
C VAL A 49 -13.87 -12.25 -15.54
N TYR A 50 -14.63 -13.36 -15.48
CA TYR A 50 -14.04 -14.69 -15.19
C TYR A 50 -13.01 -15.17 -16.21
N ARG A 51 -13.13 -14.76 -17.47
CA ARG A 51 -12.15 -15.11 -18.50
C ARG A 51 -10.76 -14.50 -18.22
N ARG A 52 -10.70 -13.40 -17.48
CA ARG A 52 -9.45 -12.68 -17.19
C ARG A 52 -8.99 -12.87 -15.74
N TRP A 53 -9.93 -12.95 -14.80
CA TRP A 53 -9.65 -13.19 -13.39
C TRP A 53 -10.39 -14.43 -12.93
N THR A 54 -9.64 -15.41 -12.43
CA THR A 54 -10.21 -16.68 -11.95
C THR A 54 -11.25 -16.47 -10.85
N ASP A 55 -11.00 -15.50 -9.96
CA ASP A 55 -11.83 -15.17 -8.82
C ASP A 55 -11.69 -13.69 -8.42
N LEU A 56 -12.34 -13.33 -7.31
CA LEU A 56 -12.29 -11.98 -6.76
C LEU A 56 -10.88 -11.60 -6.27
N ASP A 57 -10.13 -12.54 -5.72
CA ASP A 57 -8.78 -12.33 -5.19
C ASP A 57 -7.82 -11.94 -6.32
N GLY A 58 -8.00 -12.51 -7.52
CA GLY A 58 -7.28 -12.11 -8.73
C GLY A 58 -7.58 -10.66 -9.16
N VAL A 59 -8.82 -10.21 -9.05
CA VAL A 59 -9.19 -8.81 -9.36
C VAL A 59 -8.53 -7.85 -8.37
N LEU A 60 -8.56 -8.19 -7.07
CA LEU A 60 -7.94 -7.42 -6.00
C LEU A 60 -6.40 -7.35 -6.17
N THR A 61 -5.78 -8.45 -6.57
CA THR A 61 -4.35 -8.55 -6.86
C THR A 61 -3.94 -7.64 -8.02
N GLU A 62 -4.71 -7.63 -9.11
CA GLU A 62 -4.45 -6.74 -10.25
C GLU A 62 -4.68 -5.26 -9.88
N LEU A 63 -5.68 -4.98 -9.03
CA LEU A 63 -5.92 -3.64 -8.51
C LEU A 63 -4.78 -3.15 -7.61
N LEU A 64 -4.25 -4.01 -6.72
CA LEU A 64 -3.08 -3.67 -5.89
C LEU A 64 -1.85 -3.41 -6.76
N THR A 65 -1.67 -4.19 -7.83
CA THR A 65 -0.56 -3.98 -8.79
C THR A 65 -0.67 -2.62 -9.49
N ASP A 66 -1.89 -2.21 -9.89
CA ASP A 66 -2.15 -0.88 -10.47
C ASP A 66 -1.85 0.25 -9.48
N LEU A 67 -2.18 0.04 -8.19
CA LEU A 67 -1.85 0.97 -7.13
C LEU A 67 -0.34 1.05 -6.86
N ALA A 68 0.34 -0.10 -6.89
CA ALA A 68 1.79 -0.20 -6.67
C ALA A 68 2.59 0.59 -7.71
N ALA A 69 2.12 0.61 -8.96
CA ALA A 69 2.76 1.33 -10.06
C ALA A 69 2.72 2.87 -9.91
N ARG A 70 1.91 3.40 -8.99
CA ARG A 70 1.83 4.84 -8.72
C ARG A 70 2.98 5.27 -7.81
N ALA A 71 3.73 6.27 -8.26
CA ALA A 71 4.79 6.87 -7.46
C ALA A 71 4.22 7.52 -6.19
N VAL A 72 4.92 7.34 -5.07
CA VAL A 72 4.67 8.08 -3.82
C VAL A 72 5.78 9.11 -3.68
N PRO A 73 5.45 10.41 -3.62
CA PRO A 73 6.44 11.42 -3.31
C PRO A 73 7.05 11.16 -1.93
N ILE A 74 8.36 11.02 -1.87
CA ILE A 74 9.10 10.87 -0.62
C ILE A 74 9.56 12.27 -0.17
N PRO A 75 9.14 12.75 1.02
CA PRO A 75 9.59 14.04 1.54
C PRO A 75 11.11 14.14 1.60
N ASP A 76 11.66 15.32 1.32
CA ASP A 76 13.10 15.60 1.42
C ASP A 76 13.31 17.05 1.88
N THR A 77 13.16 17.28 3.17
CA THR A 77 13.38 18.61 3.77
C THR A 77 14.78 18.80 4.31
N GLY A 78 15.54 17.72 4.42
CA GLY A 78 16.80 17.70 5.18
C GLY A 78 16.60 17.54 6.70
N ASP A 79 15.36 17.43 7.19
CA ASP A 79 15.05 17.21 8.61
C ASP A 79 14.27 15.89 8.80
N LEU A 80 14.83 15.00 9.62
CA LEU A 80 14.26 13.66 9.81
C LEU A 80 12.85 13.72 10.43
N ASP A 81 12.62 14.56 11.44
CA ASP A 81 11.32 14.63 12.11
C ASP A 81 10.24 15.15 11.15
N ALA A 82 10.54 16.21 10.39
CA ALA A 82 9.62 16.79 9.41
C ALA A 82 9.31 15.79 8.28
N ASP A 83 10.31 15.09 7.76
CA ASP A 83 10.12 14.11 6.70
C ASP A 83 9.28 12.91 7.18
N LEU A 84 9.54 12.40 8.39
CA LEU A 84 8.75 11.32 8.98
C LEU A 84 7.33 11.75 9.30
N HIS A 85 7.12 12.97 9.80
CA HIS A 85 5.78 13.48 10.06
C HIS A 85 4.96 13.59 8.77
N ARG A 86 5.55 14.08 7.69
CA ARG A 86 4.90 14.18 6.37
C ARG A 86 4.62 12.81 5.76
N LEU A 87 5.56 11.87 5.86
CA LEU A 87 5.36 10.50 5.39
C LEU A 87 4.23 9.81 6.17
N ALA A 88 4.25 9.91 7.51
CA ALA A 88 3.22 9.37 8.40
C ALA A 88 1.83 9.97 8.08
N GLY A 89 1.75 11.29 7.89
CA GLY A 89 0.51 11.95 7.48
C GLY A 89 0.00 11.46 6.12
N SER A 90 0.91 11.26 5.16
CA SER A 90 0.57 10.74 3.83
C SER A 90 0.06 9.30 3.88
N ILE A 91 0.66 8.45 4.71
CA ILE A 91 0.19 7.07 4.94
C ILE A 91 -1.24 7.08 5.51
N GLY A 92 -1.49 7.91 6.53
CA GLY A 92 -2.83 8.09 7.10
C GLY A 92 -3.85 8.58 6.07
N GLY A 93 -3.48 9.59 5.27
CA GLY A 93 -4.34 10.11 4.20
C GLY A 93 -4.68 9.07 3.14
N VAL A 94 -3.74 8.21 2.76
CA VAL A 94 -3.98 7.12 1.81
C VAL A 94 -4.87 6.03 2.41
N LEU A 95 -4.63 5.63 3.67
CA LEU A 95 -5.36 4.54 4.32
C LEU A 95 -6.73 4.96 4.88
N THR A 96 -7.05 6.26 4.86
CA THR A 96 -8.40 6.78 5.16
C THR A 96 -9.29 6.84 3.92
N ASP A 97 -8.74 6.68 2.71
CA ASP A 97 -9.56 6.48 1.52
C ASP A 97 -10.34 5.16 1.65
N PRO A 98 -11.70 5.19 1.58
CA PRO A 98 -12.51 4.00 1.80
C PRO A 98 -12.19 2.86 0.82
N SER A 99 -11.86 3.18 -0.44
CA SER A 99 -11.52 2.18 -1.44
C SER A 99 -10.20 1.49 -1.13
N ILE A 100 -9.19 2.24 -0.67
CA ILE A 100 -7.88 1.71 -0.30
C ILE A 100 -7.96 0.92 1.01
N ALA A 101 -8.67 1.44 2.02
CA ALA A 101 -8.90 0.75 3.28
C ALA A 101 -9.57 -0.62 3.07
N ALA A 102 -10.62 -0.64 2.25
CA ALA A 102 -11.33 -1.86 1.88
C ALA A 102 -10.47 -2.79 1.02
N LEU A 103 -9.67 -2.25 0.08
CA LEU A 103 -8.72 -3.02 -0.72
C LEU A 103 -7.71 -3.74 0.18
N MET A 104 -7.05 -3.02 1.09
CA MET A 104 -6.05 -3.60 2.00
C MET A 104 -6.66 -4.66 2.91
N THR A 105 -7.86 -4.41 3.45
CA THR A 105 -8.62 -5.41 4.22
C THR A 105 -8.88 -6.67 3.40
N GLY A 106 -9.32 -6.50 2.15
CA GLY A 106 -9.58 -7.61 1.23
C GLY A 106 -8.32 -8.39 0.87
N LEU A 107 -7.20 -7.72 0.60
CA LEU A 107 -5.93 -8.38 0.28
C LEU A 107 -5.37 -9.17 1.46
N VAL A 108 -5.47 -8.64 2.68
CA VAL A 108 -5.08 -9.38 3.89
C VAL A 108 -5.95 -10.62 4.05
N ALA A 109 -7.27 -10.49 3.84
CA ALA A 109 -8.17 -11.64 3.88
C ALA A 109 -7.86 -12.66 2.78
N ALA A 110 -7.56 -12.23 1.55
CA ALA A 110 -7.16 -13.11 0.44
C ALA A 110 -5.83 -13.83 0.71
N ALA A 111 -4.85 -13.13 1.29
CA ALA A 111 -3.54 -13.67 1.61
C ALA A 111 -3.59 -14.86 2.59
N THR A 112 -4.65 -14.99 3.40
CA THR A 112 -4.84 -16.15 4.30
C THR A 112 -5.17 -17.45 3.55
N ARG A 113 -5.60 -17.37 2.29
CA ARG A 113 -6.05 -18.53 1.49
C ARG A 113 -5.34 -18.66 0.14
N SER A 114 -4.73 -17.59 -0.36
CA SER A 114 -4.05 -17.54 -1.66
C SER A 114 -2.56 -17.14 -1.51
N PRO A 115 -1.62 -18.04 -1.84
CA PRO A 115 -0.19 -17.72 -1.87
C PRO A 115 0.16 -16.59 -2.84
N GLU A 116 -0.57 -16.46 -3.95
CA GLU A 116 -0.38 -15.38 -4.93
C GLU A 116 -0.79 -14.02 -4.34
N ALA A 117 -1.93 -13.96 -3.66
CA ALA A 117 -2.35 -12.74 -2.96
C ALA A 117 -1.38 -12.37 -1.84
N ALA A 118 -0.88 -13.37 -1.09
CA ALA A 118 0.12 -13.15 -0.05
C ALA A 118 1.45 -12.62 -0.62
N ALA A 119 1.91 -13.15 -1.75
CA ALA A 119 3.11 -12.67 -2.43
C ALA A 119 2.93 -11.23 -2.96
N THR A 120 1.77 -10.92 -3.53
CA THR A 120 1.45 -9.58 -4.04
C THR A 120 1.38 -8.56 -2.91
N LEU A 121 0.70 -8.89 -1.81
CA LEU A 121 0.63 -8.04 -0.62
C LEU A 121 2.03 -7.80 -0.04
N ARG A 122 2.85 -8.85 0.10
CA ARG A 122 4.23 -8.73 0.59
C ARG A 122 5.07 -7.83 -0.32
N GLY A 123 4.99 -8.04 -1.64
CA GLY A 123 5.70 -7.22 -2.62
C GLY A 123 5.29 -5.75 -2.58
N PHE A 124 3.99 -5.48 -2.41
CA PHE A 124 3.47 -4.11 -2.25
C PHE A 124 4.01 -3.44 -0.99
N ILE A 125 3.91 -4.09 0.17
CA ILE A 125 4.40 -3.54 1.45
C ILE A 125 5.91 -3.31 1.38
N HIS A 126 6.67 -4.29 0.88
CA HIS A 126 8.12 -4.17 0.74
C HIS A 126 8.52 -3.04 -0.23
N GLY A 127 7.86 -2.92 -1.37
CA GLY A 127 8.12 -1.84 -2.33
C GLY A 127 7.84 -0.45 -1.74
N ARG A 128 6.79 -0.31 -0.94
CA ARG A 128 6.50 0.95 -0.23
C ARG A 128 7.49 1.22 0.90
N ALA A 129 7.91 0.21 1.63
CA ALA A 129 8.95 0.34 2.65
C ALA A 129 10.28 0.77 2.04
N ALA A 130 10.70 0.14 0.93
CA ALA A 130 11.90 0.49 0.20
C ALA A 130 11.87 1.92 -0.35
N ALA A 131 10.72 2.41 -0.82
CA ALA A 131 10.58 3.80 -1.23
C ALA A 131 10.76 4.78 -0.06
N GLY A 132 10.16 4.49 1.10
CA GLY A 132 10.30 5.31 2.31
C GLY A 132 11.69 5.27 2.94
N ALA A 133 12.45 4.20 2.69
CA ALA A 133 13.79 3.97 3.23
C ALA A 133 14.77 5.11 2.90
N GLU A 134 14.55 5.82 1.79
CA GLU A 134 15.36 6.96 1.36
C GLU A 134 15.45 8.08 2.41
N ILE A 135 14.40 8.29 3.22
CA ILE A 135 14.43 9.27 4.32
C ILE A 135 15.54 8.92 5.32
N PHE A 136 15.60 7.65 5.72
CA PHE A 136 16.58 7.15 6.69
C PHE A 136 17.98 7.09 6.09
N THR A 137 18.12 6.68 4.82
CA THR A 137 19.40 6.70 4.10
C THR A 137 20.02 8.10 4.11
N ARG A 138 19.22 9.13 3.78
CA ARG A 138 19.69 10.52 3.80
C ARG A 138 20.01 11.02 5.21
N ALA A 139 19.20 10.66 6.21
CA ALA A 139 19.47 11.01 7.60
C ALA A 139 20.77 10.38 8.13
N ALA A 140 21.03 9.13 7.79
CA ALA A 140 22.29 8.45 8.12
C ALA A 140 23.48 9.12 7.45
N ALA A 141 23.36 9.50 6.17
CA ALA A 141 24.41 10.22 5.44
C ALA A 141 24.75 11.59 6.04
N ARG A 142 23.76 12.28 6.65
CA ARG A 142 23.97 13.54 7.38
C ARG A 142 24.53 13.35 8.80
N GLY A 143 24.51 12.12 9.32
CA GLY A 143 24.91 11.82 10.70
C GLY A 143 23.80 12.05 11.74
N ASP A 144 22.56 12.25 11.31
CA ASP A 144 21.41 12.45 12.22
C ASP A 144 21.07 11.18 13.01
N ILE A 145 21.40 10.01 12.45
CA ILE A 145 21.18 8.67 12.99
C ILE A 145 22.41 7.79 12.71
N PRO A 146 22.57 6.63 13.38
CA PRO A 146 23.67 5.71 13.12
C PRO A 146 23.75 5.26 11.65
N ALA A 147 24.97 5.21 11.10
CA ALA A 147 25.23 4.83 9.71
C ALA A 147 24.86 3.37 9.38
N ASP A 148 24.77 2.50 10.38
CA ASP A 148 24.37 1.09 10.28
C ASP A 148 22.87 0.86 10.54
N THR A 149 22.05 1.92 10.49
CA THR A 149 20.59 1.81 10.55
C THR A 149 20.05 0.99 9.37
N ASP A 150 19.21 -0.01 9.66
CA ASP A 150 18.36 -0.68 8.68
C ASP A 150 17.15 0.22 8.37
N PRO A 151 17.11 0.87 7.20
CA PRO A 151 16.08 1.83 6.88
C PRO A 151 14.73 1.17 6.62
N VAL A 152 14.70 -0.11 6.19
CA VAL A 152 13.45 -0.83 5.91
C VAL A 152 12.72 -1.13 7.22
N SER A 153 13.42 -1.67 8.22
CA SER A 153 12.87 -1.92 9.56
C SER A 153 12.30 -0.64 10.19
N ALA A 154 12.98 0.50 10.01
CA ALA A 154 12.50 1.79 10.53
C ALA A 154 11.19 2.26 9.85
N VAL A 155 11.05 2.04 8.54
CA VAL A 155 9.79 2.33 7.82
C VAL A 155 8.68 1.36 8.22
N GLU A 156 8.98 0.08 8.41
CA GLU A 156 7.99 -0.89 8.89
C GLU A 156 7.43 -0.50 10.26
N ALA A 157 8.28 -0.03 11.17
CA ALA A 157 7.85 0.49 12.46
C ALA A 157 6.97 1.76 12.35
N LEU A 158 7.21 2.60 11.33
CA LEU A 158 6.38 3.77 11.04
C LEU A 158 4.98 3.37 10.53
N VAL A 159 4.90 2.29 9.75
CA VAL A 159 3.68 1.87 9.05
C VAL A 159 2.80 0.95 9.92
N ALA A 160 3.39 0.15 10.81
CA ALA A 160 2.70 -0.86 11.59
C ALA A 160 1.49 -0.34 12.42
N PRO A 161 1.55 0.81 13.11
CA PRO A 161 0.41 1.33 13.86
C PRO A 161 -0.82 1.62 13.00
N TYR A 162 -0.63 1.97 11.72
CA TYR A 162 -1.73 2.22 10.80
C TYR A 162 -2.47 0.94 10.45
N TYR A 163 -1.75 -0.14 10.15
CA TYR A 163 -2.38 -1.43 9.86
C TYR A 163 -2.98 -2.07 11.10
N LEU A 164 -2.38 -1.89 12.29
CA LEU A 164 -2.98 -2.31 13.55
C LEU A 164 -4.38 -1.68 13.72
N ARG A 165 -4.48 -0.36 13.52
CA ARG A 165 -5.73 0.36 13.66
C ARG A 165 -6.73 0.05 12.55
N LEU A 166 -6.26 0.00 11.31
CA LEU A 166 -7.12 -0.32 10.16
C LEU A 166 -7.72 -1.72 10.26
N LEU A 167 -6.91 -2.73 10.59
CA LEU A 167 -7.30 -4.14 10.46
C LEU A 167 -7.84 -4.74 11.75
N LEU A 168 -7.42 -4.24 12.92
CA LEU A 168 -7.73 -4.87 14.21
C LEU A 168 -8.61 -4.01 15.12
N THR A 169 -8.25 -2.74 15.35
CA THR A 169 -8.92 -1.93 16.39
C THR A 169 -10.02 -1.00 15.86
N GLY A 170 -9.99 -0.66 14.58
CA GLY A 170 -10.91 0.31 13.97
C GLY A 170 -10.75 1.75 14.48
N GLU A 171 -9.65 2.06 15.16
CA GLU A 171 -9.38 3.42 15.65
C GLU A 171 -9.02 4.39 14.51
N PRO A 172 -9.22 5.71 14.72
CA PRO A 172 -8.89 6.71 13.71
C PRO A 172 -7.41 6.71 13.28
N LEU A 173 -7.19 6.91 11.98
CA LEU A 173 -5.87 7.15 11.38
C LEU A 173 -5.63 8.66 11.26
N ASP A 174 -5.57 9.33 12.40
CA ASP A 174 -5.66 10.78 12.53
C ASP A 174 -4.29 11.49 12.60
N PRO A 175 -4.23 12.83 12.48
CA PRO A 175 -2.97 13.57 12.62
C PRO A 175 -2.22 13.32 13.94
N PRO A 176 -2.88 13.14 15.11
CA PRO A 176 -2.22 12.70 16.33
C PRO A 176 -1.49 11.36 16.22
N LEU A 177 -2.05 10.36 15.54
CA LEU A 177 -1.34 9.11 15.23
C LEU A 177 -0.07 9.39 14.42
N ALA A 178 -0.17 10.20 13.37
CA ALA A 178 0.98 10.54 12.53
C ALA A 178 2.09 11.23 13.32
N ALA A 179 1.75 12.21 14.17
CA ALA A 179 2.71 12.89 15.02
C ALA A 179 3.42 11.93 15.99
N ARG A 180 2.66 11.09 16.71
CA ARG A 180 3.24 10.16 17.70
C ARG A 180 4.11 9.09 17.05
N THR A 181 3.64 8.50 15.95
CA THR A 181 4.37 7.43 15.26
C THR A 181 5.66 7.97 14.64
N ALA A 182 5.62 9.14 14.00
CA ALA A 182 6.82 9.80 13.48
C ALA A 182 7.84 10.10 14.59
N ALA A 183 7.41 10.72 15.69
CA ALA A 183 8.30 11.02 16.82
C ALA A 183 8.90 9.76 17.46
N THR A 184 8.10 8.70 17.62
CA THR A 184 8.55 7.42 18.18
C THR A 184 9.65 6.81 17.33
N VAL A 185 9.44 6.76 16.01
CA VAL A 185 10.40 6.19 15.08
C VAL A 185 11.66 7.05 14.98
N ALA A 186 11.54 8.38 14.98
CA ALA A 186 12.68 9.29 14.97
C ALA A 186 13.58 9.11 16.21
N VAL A 187 12.97 9.02 17.40
CA VAL A 187 13.69 8.76 18.65
C VAL A 187 14.36 7.38 18.63
N ALA A 188 13.65 6.34 18.20
CA ALA A 188 14.20 4.99 18.11
C ALA A 188 15.37 4.90 17.11
N ALA A 189 15.27 5.57 15.96
CA ALA A 189 16.34 5.63 14.96
C ALA A 189 17.59 6.30 15.51
N ARG A 190 17.46 7.47 16.17
CA ARG A 190 18.58 8.16 16.83
C ARG A 190 19.23 7.33 17.92
N ALA A 191 18.42 6.58 18.68
CA ALA A 191 18.89 5.68 19.72
C ALA A 191 19.56 4.40 19.18
N GLY A 192 19.52 4.16 17.86
CA GLY A 192 20.12 2.98 17.24
C GLY A 192 19.32 1.69 17.42
N VAL A 193 18.01 1.79 17.69
CA VAL A 193 17.12 0.61 17.83
C VAL A 193 17.06 -0.19 16.53
N PHE A 194 17.12 0.48 15.37
CA PHE A 194 17.02 -0.15 14.06
C PHE A 194 18.37 -0.51 13.44
N ARG A 195 19.45 -0.64 14.21
CA ARG A 195 20.74 -1.06 13.63
C ARG A 195 20.62 -2.47 13.07
N ALA A 196 21.13 -2.68 11.86
CA ALA A 196 21.22 -4.02 11.29
C ALA A 196 22.00 -4.93 12.24
N ALA A 197 21.48 -6.14 12.50
CA ALA A 197 22.23 -7.12 13.26
C ALA A 197 23.58 -7.35 12.56
N ARG A 198 24.69 -7.18 13.29
CA ARG A 198 26.01 -7.50 12.71
C ARG A 198 25.99 -8.97 12.32
N PRO A 199 26.36 -9.34 11.07
CA PRO A 199 26.63 -10.73 10.77
C PRO A 199 27.76 -11.17 11.70
N GLY A 200 27.47 -12.15 12.56
CA GLY A 200 28.44 -12.79 13.44
C GLY A 200 29.42 -13.67 12.66
#